data_AF-A0A0R3SBQ0-F1
#
_entry.id   AF-A0A0R3SBQ0-F1
#
_cell.length_a   1.000
_cell.length_b   1.000
_cell.length_c   1.000
_cell.angle_alpha   90.00
_cell.angle_beta   90.00
_cell.angle_gamma   90.00
#
_symmetry.space_group_name_H-M   'P 1'
#
loop_
_entity.id
_entity.type
_entity.pdbx_description
1 polymer ?
#
loop_
_entity_poly.entity_id
_entity_poly.type
_entity_poly.pdbx_seq_one_letter_code
_entity_poly.pdbx_strand_id
1 'polypeptide(L)'
;MSMAVSQELADIFEKIDTNYNGYITRDELERYVKKTGQPEEMVDDWFKWFDFGNTGKITFEDMCETLAIGMSKNYSENVEKKREMEKETIIATTKNKPKEYHAPPATTTTNSSLMEGVKILYSGSTKKGLLEDIVMEIKNANIDSFEKESQFARYLKENMEKKWGQHWQVVVSKATFGCSVGHEEDCFVHFQYGPYLYILYRTPE
;
A
#
# COMPACT_ATOMS: atom_id res chain seq x y z
N MET A 1 17.12 4.30 21.88
CA MET A 1 15.71 3.89 22.00
C MET A 1 15.15 3.93 20.58
N SER A 2 14.51 2.93 19.97
CA SER A 2 13.77 1.80 20.50
C SER A 2 13.38 0.86 19.33
N MET A 3 14.02 -0.31 19.19
CA MET A 3 13.45 -1.41 18.37
C MET A 3 12.50 -2.30 19.17
N ALA A 4 12.52 -2.19 20.50
CA ALA A 4 11.68 -3.00 21.39
C ALA A 4 10.22 -2.52 21.40
N VAL A 5 10.00 -1.20 21.42
CA VAL A 5 8.63 -0.63 21.48
C VAL A 5 7.85 -0.91 20.19
N SER A 6 8.51 -0.90 19.02
CA SER A 6 7.85 -1.19 17.74
C SER A 6 7.35 -2.64 17.68
N GLN A 7 8.14 -3.61 18.17
CA GLN A 7 7.73 -5.02 18.17
C GLN A 7 6.61 -5.30 19.19
N GLU A 8 6.65 -4.66 20.36
CA GLU A 8 5.58 -4.80 21.37
C GLU A 8 4.23 -4.29 20.84
N LEU A 9 4.23 -3.19 20.08
CA LEU A 9 3.01 -2.64 19.47
C LEU A 9 2.44 -3.56 18.38
N ALA A 10 3.29 -4.17 17.56
CA ALA A 10 2.89 -5.21 16.61
C ALA A 10 2.22 -6.40 17.32
N ASP A 11 2.84 -6.91 18.37
CA ASP A 11 2.30 -8.05 19.13
C ASP A 11 0.96 -7.70 19.80
N ILE A 12 0.77 -6.44 20.21
CA ILE A 12 -0.49 -5.94 20.74
C ILE A 12 -1.55 -5.86 19.63
N PHE A 13 -1.20 -5.37 18.44
CA PHE A 13 -2.11 -5.29 17.29
C PHE A 13 -2.64 -6.67 16.90
N GLU A 14 -1.77 -7.68 16.77
CA GLU A 14 -2.19 -9.06 16.45
C GLU A 14 -3.13 -9.65 17.53
N LYS A 15 -2.98 -9.22 18.80
CA LYS A 15 -3.85 -9.67 19.89
C LYS A 15 -5.20 -8.96 19.91
N ILE A 16 -5.28 -7.75 19.37
CA ILE A 16 -6.53 -6.97 19.31
C ILE A 16 -7.35 -7.37 18.09
N ASP A 17 -6.71 -7.47 16.91
CA ASP A 17 -7.36 -7.94 15.69
C ASP A 17 -7.53 -9.46 15.67
N THR A 18 -8.31 -9.96 16.64
CA THR A 18 -8.71 -11.37 16.74
C THR A 18 -9.60 -11.82 15.60
N ASN A 19 -10.20 -10.86 14.90
CA ASN A 19 -11.14 -11.14 13.84
C ASN A 19 -10.39 -11.26 12.49
N TYR A 20 -9.14 -10.80 12.36
CA TYR A 20 -8.31 -10.80 11.15
C TYR A 20 -8.89 -10.01 9.97
N ASN A 21 -9.69 -8.97 10.24
CA ASN A 21 -10.17 -8.04 9.21
C ASN A 21 -9.03 -7.10 8.72
N GLY A 22 -7.90 -7.08 9.43
CA GLY A 22 -6.76 -6.22 9.12
C GLY A 22 -6.97 -4.76 9.54
N TYR A 23 -7.92 -4.47 10.43
CA TYR A 23 -8.10 -3.13 11.00
C TYR A 23 -8.69 -3.18 12.42
N ILE A 24 -8.15 -2.35 13.30
CA ILE A 24 -8.66 -2.19 14.66
C ILE A 24 -9.61 -1.00 14.69
N THR A 25 -10.82 -1.25 15.15
CA THR A 25 -11.78 -0.19 15.49
C THR A 25 -11.55 0.32 16.91
N ARG A 26 -12.02 1.54 17.20
CA ARG A 26 -11.96 2.11 18.55
C ARG A 26 -12.57 1.18 19.60
N ASP A 27 -13.71 0.57 19.29
CA ASP A 27 -14.40 -0.36 20.19
C ASP A 27 -13.59 -1.64 20.48
N GLU A 28 -12.79 -2.11 19.51
CA GLU A 28 -11.92 -3.28 19.69
C GLU A 28 -10.73 -2.94 20.59
N LEU A 29 -10.13 -1.76 20.37
CA LEU A 29 -9.04 -1.28 21.20
C LEU A 29 -9.50 -0.98 22.63
N GLU A 30 -10.64 -0.31 22.81
CA GLU A 30 -11.23 -0.03 24.13
C GLU A 30 -11.54 -1.32 24.90
N ARG A 31 -12.09 -2.34 24.21
CA ARG A 31 -12.35 -3.64 24.82
C ARG A 31 -11.06 -4.33 25.25
N TYR A 32 -10.01 -4.25 24.45
CA TYR A 32 -8.72 -4.81 24.79
C TYR A 32 -8.09 -4.11 26.00
N VAL A 33 -8.11 -2.79 26.03
CA VAL A 33 -7.57 -1.97 27.13
C VAL A 33 -8.30 -2.28 28.45
N LYS A 34 -9.63 -2.35 28.42
CA LYS A 34 -10.44 -2.74 29.60
C LYS A 34 -10.18 -4.18 30.04
N LYS A 35 -9.96 -5.10 29.10
CA LYS A 35 -9.69 -6.52 29.40
C LYS A 35 -8.30 -6.75 29.99
N THR A 36 -7.31 -5.97 29.56
CA THR A 36 -5.90 -6.13 29.95
C THR A 36 -5.48 -5.20 31.10
N GLY A 37 -6.34 -4.26 31.48
CA GLY A 37 -6.05 -3.28 32.54
C GLY A 37 -5.05 -2.21 32.11
N GLN A 38 -4.93 -1.97 30.81
CA GLN A 38 -4.08 -0.90 30.26
C GLN A 38 -4.73 0.48 30.49
N PRO A 39 -3.96 1.58 30.41
CA PRO A 39 -4.51 2.93 30.53
C PRO A 39 -5.53 3.23 29.43
N GLU A 40 -6.68 3.82 29.77
CA GLU A 40 -7.68 4.24 28.77
C GLU A 40 -7.10 5.26 27.76
N GLU A 41 -6.09 6.03 28.18
CA GLU A 41 -5.32 6.97 27.34
C GLU A 41 -4.60 6.28 26.16
N MET A 42 -4.30 4.97 26.28
CA MET A 42 -3.68 4.18 25.21
C MET A 42 -4.54 4.16 23.94
N VAL A 43 -5.87 4.22 24.09
CA VAL A 43 -6.79 4.25 22.94
C VAL A 43 -6.57 5.53 22.15
N ASP A 44 -6.55 6.67 22.84
CA ASP A 44 -6.40 7.98 22.21
C ASP A 44 -5.00 8.13 21.59
N ASP A 45 -3.96 7.64 22.26
CA ASP A 45 -2.59 7.66 21.74
C ASP A 45 -2.42 6.81 20.49
N TRP A 46 -3.04 5.62 20.45
CA TRP A 46 -3.01 4.77 19.25
C TRP A 46 -3.71 5.43 18.06
N PHE A 47 -4.90 5.99 18.26
CA PHE A 47 -5.58 6.69 17.16
C PHE A 47 -4.83 7.94 16.74
N LYS A 48 -4.22 8.66 17.68
CA LYS A 48 -3.40 9.84 17.37
C LYS A 48 -2.13 9.50 16.58
N TRP A 49 -1.52 8.34 16.84
CA TRP A 49 -0.27 7.95 16.18
C TRP A 49 -0.48 7.16 14.89
N PHE A 50 -1.59 6.43 14.74
CA PHE A 50 -1.80 5.52 13.61
C PHE A 50 -2.98 5.90 12.71
N ASP A 51 -3.99 6.64 13.19
CA ASP A 51 -5.15 7.05 12.35
C ASP A 51 -4.96 8.48 11.79
N PHE A 52 -3.94 8.68 10.95
CA PHE A 52 -3.65 10.00 10.34
C PHE A 52 -4.80 10.54 9.48
N GLY A 53 -5.68 9.66 9.01
CA GLY A 53 -6.86 10.02 8.22
C GLY A 53 -8.11 10.32 9.03
N ASN A 54 -8.08 10.20 10.36
CA ASN A 54 -9.27 10.21 11.23
C ASN A 54 -10.40 9.32 10.68
N THR A 55 -10.02 8.18 10.13
CA THR A 55 -10.95 7.20 9.55
C THR A 55 -11.76 6.49 10.64
N GLY A 56 -11.34 6.60 11.91
CA GLY A 56 -11.91 5.90 13.04
C GLY A 56 -11.50 4.44 13.10
N LYS A 57 -10.52 4.03 12.27
CA LYS A 57 -9.96 2.68 12.21
C LYS A 57 -8.44 2.78 12.04
N ILE A 58 -7.71 1.90 12.72
CA ILE A 58 -6.27 1.76 12.53
C ILE A 58 -6.07 0.52 11.67
N THR A 59 -5.67 0.71 10.42
CA THR A 59 -5.42 -0.43 9.54
C THR A 59 -4.05 -1.05 9.82
N PHE A 60 -3.90 -2.31 9.44
CA PHE A 60 -2.59 -2.98 9.45
C PHE A 60 -1.56 -2.19 8.62
N GLU A 61 -2.01 -1.62 7.50
CA GLU A 61 -1.18 -0.78 6.64
C GLU A 61 -0.68 0.47 7.38
N ASP A 62 -1.56 1.16 8.13
CA ASP A 62 -1.18 2.34 8.94
C ASP A 62 -0.13 2.00 10.02
N MET A 63 -0.26 0.83 10.66
CA MET A 63 0.71 0.35 11.65
C MET A 63 2.07 0.06 11.03
N CYS A 64 2.09 -0.65 9.89
CA CYS A 64 3.33 -0.96 9.18
C CYS A 64 4.03 0.31 8.67
N GLU A 65 3.26 1.28 8.17
CA GLU A 65 3.78 2.57 7.73
C GLU A 65 4.40 3.36 8.89
N THR A 66 3.75 3.36 10.06
CA THR A 66 4.18 4.18 11.21
C THR A 66 5.36 3.58 11.96
N LEU A 67 5.41 2.25 12.07
CA LEU A 67 6.44 1.56 12.86
C LEU A 67 7.63 1.06 12.03
N ALA A 68 7.55 1.09 10.70
CA ALA A 68 8.56 0.58 9.78
C ALA A 68 8.99 -0.88 10.10
N ILE A 69 8.04 -1.69 10.57
CA ILE A 69 8.21 -3.12 10.88
C ILE A 69 7.27 -3.96 10.02
N GLY A 70 7.73 -5.16 9.66
CA GLY A 70 6.88 -6.18 9.06
C GLY A 70 6.26 -7.05 10.15
N MET A 71 4.95 -7.28 10.07
CA MET A 71 4.23 -8.18 10.99
C MET A 71 4.54 -9.65 10.68
N SER A 72 4.08 -10.56 11.53
CA SER A 72 4.28 -11.99 11.34
C SER A 72 3.66 -12.48 10.02
N LYS A 73 4.38 -13.33 9.27
CA LYS A 73 3.88 -13.96 8.03
C LYS A 73 2.51 -14.63 8.22
N ASN A 74 2.30 -15.25 9.38
CA ASN A 74 1.03 -15.91 9.69
C ASN A 74 -0.14 -14.92 9.80
N TYR A 75 0.12 -13.72 10.33
CA TYR A 75 -0.91 -12.68 10.46
C TYR A 75 -1.31 -12.13 9.08
N SER A 76 -0.33 -11.78 8.24
CA SER A 76 -0.59 -11.29 6.87
C SER A 76 -1.38 -12.30 6.03
N GLU A 77 -1.04 -13.59 6.11
CA GLU A 77 -1.77 -14.64 5.37
C GLU A 77 -3.21 -14.80 5.84
N ASN A 78 -3.48 -14.64 7.14
CA ASN A 78 -4.84 -14.78 7.68
C ASN A 78 -5.74 -13.60 7.30
N VAL A 79 -5.18 -12.38 7.27
CA VAL A 79 -5.90 -11.18 6.82
C VAL A 79 -6.24 -11.26 5.33
N GLU A 80 -5.30 -11.72 4.50
CA GLU A 80 -5.53 -11.92 3.06
C GLU A 80 -6.63 -12.96 2.80
N LYS A 81 -6.56 -14.13 3.44
CA LYS A 81 -7.59 -15.18 3.33
C LYS A 81 -8.98 -14.68 3.73
N LYS A 82 -9.07 -13.88 4.80
CA LYS A 82 -10.36 -13.35 5.25
C LYS A 82 -10.92 -12.30 4.28
N ARG A 83 -10.07 -11.40 3.77
CA ARG A 83 -10.45 -10.41 2.75
C ARG A 83 -10.92 -11.08 1.44
N GLU A 84 -10.39 -12.27 1.11
CA GLU A 84 -10.86 -13.09 -0.01
C GLU A 84 -12.22 -13.76 0.25
N MET A 85 -12.42 -14.34 1.43
CA MET A 85 -13.72 -14.94 1.81
C MET A 85 -14.86 -13.91 1.87
N GLU A 86 -14.57 -12.68 2.32
CA GLU A 86 -15.55 -11.58 2.34
C GLU A 86 -15.94 -11.12 0.93
N LYS A 87 -15.01 -11.16 -0.05
CA LYS A 87 -15.30 -10.87 -1.47
C LYS A 87 -16.21 -11.92 -2.09
N GLU A 88 -16.03 -13.20 -1.77
CA GLU A 88 -16.90 -14.28 -2.27
C GLU A 88 -18.33 -14.21 -1.69
N THR A 89 -18.48 -13.74 -0.45
CA THR A 89 -19.78 -13.61 0.23
C THR A 89 -20.64 -12.46 -0.36
N ILE A 90 -20.01 -11.38 -0.82
CA ILE A 90 -20.69 -10.24 -1.46
C ILE A 90 -21.28 -10.61 -2.85
N ILE A 91 -20.64 -11.51 -3.59
CA ILE A 91 -21.09 -11.91 -4.95
C ILE A 91 -22.41 -12.72 -4.90
N ALA A 92 -22.65 -13.45 -3.80
CA ALA A 92 -23.87 -14.27 -3.65
C ALA A 92 -25.14 -13.45 -3.32
N THR A 93 -25.01 -12.22 -2.80
CA THR A 93 -26.16 -11.45 -2.26
C THR A 93 -26.68 -10.33 -3.18
N THR A 94 -25.98 -9.94 -4.26
CA THR A 94 -26.35 -8.83 -5.16
C THR A 94 -27.37 -9.16 -6.28
N LYS A 95 -28.27 -10.14 -6.12
CA LYS A 95 -29.31 -10.43 -7.12
C LYS A 95 -30.64 -9.67 -6.97
N ASN A 96 -30.82 -8.76 -6.00
CA ASN A 96 -32.06 -7.96 -5.89
C ASN A 96 -31.86 -6.51 -5.38
N LYS A 97 -31.77 -5.54 -6.34
CA LYS A 97 -32.11 -4.09 -6.34
C LYS A 97 -31.45 -3.08 -5.34
N PRO A 98 -31.45 -1.75 -5.64
CA PRO A 98 -31.15 -1.00 -6.88
C PRO A 98 -30.01 0.05 -6.70
N LYS A 99 -29.62 0.67 -7.83
CA LYS A 99 -28.51 1.62 -8.05
C LYS A 99 -28.64 2.95 -7.28
N GLU A 100 -27.57 3.40 -6.62
CA GLU A 100 -27.10 4.81 -6.62
C GLU A 100 -25.68 4.93 -6.03
N TYR A 101 -24.92 5.91 -6.52
CA TYR A 101 -23.46 6.16 -6.41
C TYR A 101 -22.60 5.52 -7.52
N HIS A 102 -22.67 6.17 -8.69
CA HIS A 102 -21.67 6.05 -9.75
C HIS A 102 -20.43 6.89 -9.39
N ALA A 103 -19.26 6.26 -9.26
CA ALA A 103 -18.01 6.91 -9.66
C ALA A 103 -17.98 7.01 -11.20
N PRO A 104 -17.48 8.11 -11.81
CA PRO A 104 -17.44 8.24 -13.27
C PRO A 104 -16.66 7.08 -13.91
N PRO A 105 -17.11 6.52 -15.04
CA PRO A 105 -16.42 5.45 -15.71
C PRO A 105 -15.19 6.00 -16.44
N ALA A 106 -14.00 5.69 -15.95
CA ALA A 106 -12.80 5.77 -16.78
C ALA A 106 -12.76 4.51 -17.67
N THR A 107 -13.49 4.55 -18.78
CA THR A 107 -13.24 3.66 -19.92
C THR A 107 -12.06 4.18 -20.71
N THR A 108 -10.97 3.43 -20.80
CA THR A 108 -10.30 3.16 -22.08
C THR A 108 -9.64 1.78 -22.00
N THR A 109 -10.34 0.82 -22.60
CA THR A 109 -9.87 -0.49 -23.00
C THR A 109 -8.57 -0.40 -23.80
N THR A 110 -7.49 -1.02 -23.32
CA THR A 110 -6.64 -1.96 -24.10
C THR A 110 -5.53 -2.56 -23.21
N ASN A 111 -5.37 -3.88 -23.28
CA ASN A 111 -4.32 -4.74 -22.68
C ASN A 111 -4.51 -5.19 -21.21
N SER A 112 -5.62 -5.91 -20.99
CA SER A 112 -6.04 -6.51 -19.71
C SER A 112 -5.03 -7.39 -18.97
N SER A 113 -3.92 -7.84 -19.59
CA SER A 113 -2.91 -8.69 -18.93
C SER A 113 -1.67 -7.91 -18.45
N LEU A 114 -1.34 -6.77 -19.08
CA LEU A 114 -0.13 -6.03 -18.71
C LEU A 114 -0.25 -5.41 -17.31
N MET A 115 -1.44 -4.93 -16.94
CA MET A 115 -1.69 -4.29 -15.65
C MET A 115 -2.16 -5.26 -14.56
N GLU A 116 -2.22 -6.56 -14.86
CA GLU A 116 -2.57 -7.58 -13.88
C GLU A 116 -1.56 -7.57 -12.73
N GLY A 117 -2.06 -7.46 -11.49
CA GLY A 117 -1.28 -7.38 -10.26
C GLY A 117 -0.76 -5.98 -9.91
N VAL A 118 -1.03 -4.95 -10.72
CA VAL A 118 -0.60 -3.57 -10.46
C VAL A 118 -1.67 -2.82 -9.67
N LYS A 119 -1.32 -2.36 -8.46
CA LYS A 119 -2.15 -1.49 -7.63
C LYS A 119 -1.63 -0.06 -7.73
N ILE A 120 -2.36 0.81 -8.42
CA ILE A 120 -2.00 2.22 -8.56
C ILE A 120 -2.30 2.94 -7.24
N LEU A 121 -1.30 3.67 -6.73
CA LEU A 121 -1.39 4.40 -5.45
C LEU A 121 -1.47 5.92 -5.65
N TYR A 122 -1.05 6.43 -6.81
CA TYR A 122 -1.23 7.83 -7.19
C TYR A 122 -2.52 8.05 -7.97
N SER A 123 -3.34 9.01 -7.55
CA SER A 123 -4.62 9.34 -8.18
C SER A 123 -4.57 10.54 -9.12
N GLY A 124 -3.41 11.18 -9.29
CA GLY A 124 -3.25 12.31 -10.20
C GLY A 124 -3.05 11.91 -11.67
N SER A 125 -2.90 12.91 -12.54
CA SER A 125 -2.62 12.68 -13.95
C SER A 125 -1.18 12.23 -14.17
N THR A 126 -1.03 11.29 -15.11
CA THR A 126 0.26 10.76 -15.54
C THR A 126 0.29 10.81 -17.07
N LYS A 127 1.47 11.06 -17.63
CA LYS A 127 1.69 11.08 -19.07
C LYS A 127 1.25 9.75 -19.70
N LYS A 128 0.44 9.82 -20.76
CA LYS A 128 -0.15 8.65 -21.41
C LYS A 128 0.94 7.65 -21.85
N GLY A 129 0.82 6.39 -21.45
CA GLY A 129 1.77 5.33 -21.81
C GLY A 129 2.95 5.16 -20.84
N LEU A 130 3.17 6.13 -19.93
CA LEU A 130 4.30 6.09 -19.00
C LEU A 130 4.20 4.92 -18.03
N LEU A 131 3.03 4.74 -17.42
CA LEU A 131 2.82 3.67 -16.44
C LEU A 131 2.95 2.30 -17.11
N GLU A 132 2.35 2.13 -18.28
CA GLU A 132 2.39 0.88 -19.05
C GLU A 132 3.82 0.51 -19.44
N ASP A 133 4.61 1.49 -19.86
CA ASP A 133 6.02 1.30 -20.19
C ASP A 133 6.85 0.89 -18.96
N ILE A 134 6.63 1.54 -17.81
CA ILE A 134 7.33 1.20 -16.57
C ILE A 134 6.98 -0.24 -16.14
N VAL A 135 5.69 -0.59 -16.14
CA VAL A 135 5.23 -1.93 -15.77
C VAL A 135 5.80 -2.98 -16.74
N MET A 136 5.86 -2.68 -18.03
CA MET A 136 6.46 -3.56 -19.02
C MET A 136 7.96 -3.79 -18.75
N GLU A 137 8.73 -2.74 -18.45
CA GLU A 137 10.14 -2.86 -18.09
C GLU A 137 10.34 -3.69 -16.82
N ILE A 138 9.49 -3.50 -15.80
CA ILE A 138 9.54 -4.28 -14.56
C ILE A 138 9.29 -5.77 -14.84
N LYS A 139 8.27 -6.09 -15.64
CA LYS A 139 7.94 -7.48 -16.00
C LYS A 139 9.01 -8.13 -16.87
N ASN A 140 9.59 -7.39 -17.82
CA ASN A 140 10.63 -7.90 -18.72
C ASN A 140 11.95 -8.19 -18.00
N ALA A 141 12.36 -7.30 -17.10
CA ALA A 141 13.64 -7.42 -16.40
C ALA A 141 13.61 -8.45 -15.27
N ASN A 142 12.43 -8.69 -14.68
CA ASN A 142 12.21 -9.51 -13.50
C ASN A 142 13.10 -9.12 -12.31
N ILE A 143 12.52 -8.48 -11.29
CA ILE A 143 13.25 -7.99 -10.13
C ILE A 143 14.07 -9.07 -9.39
N ASP A 144 13.63 -10.32 -9.41
CA ASP A 144 14.33 -11.44 -8.77
C ASP A 144 15.69 -11.76 -9.42
N SER A 145 15.94 -11.23 -10.64
CA SER A 145 17.23 -11.34 -11.33
C SER A 145 18.30 -10.40 -10.75
N PHE A 146 17.93 -9.50 -9.84
CA PHE A 146 18.81 -8.48 -9.28
C PHE A 146 19.12 -8.78 -7.81
N GLU A 147 20.38 -8.67 -7.43
CA GLU A 147 20.83 -8.97 -6.05
C GLU A 147 20.34 -7.91 -5.04
N LYS A 148 20.24 -6.64 -5.49
CA LYS A 148 19.87 -5.50 -4.65
C LYS A 148 18.81 -4.65 -5.32
N GLU A 149 17.86 -4.14 -4.53
CA GLU A 149 16.81 -3.23 -5.00
C GLU A 149 17.40 -1.96 -5.65
N SER A 150 18.57 -1.51 -5.18
CA SER A 150 19.28 -0.35 -5.74
C SER A 150 19.80 -0.59 -7.17
N GLN A 151 20.20 -1.82 -7.50
CA GLN A 151 20.61 -2.16 -8.87
C GLN A 151 19.41 -2.13 -9.82
N PHE A 152 18.27 -2.65 -9.35
CA PHE A 152 17.03 -2.62 -10.11
C PHE A 152 16.51 -1.20 -10.31
N ALA A 153 16.55 -0.36 -9.26
CA ALA A 153 16.19 1.05 -9.35
C ALA A 153 17.06 1.80 -10.37
N ARG A 154 18.38 1.54 -10.39
CA ARG A 154 19.28 2.10 -11.39
C ARG A 154 18.95 1.65 -12.81
N TYR A 155 18.65 0.36 -13.00
CA TYR A 155 18.23 -0.18 -14.30
C TYR A 155 16.96 0.53 -14.83
N LEU A 156 15.93 0.65 -13.98
CA LEU A 156 14.71 1.36 -14.34
C LEU A 156 14.98 2.84 -14.66
N LYS A 157 15.80 3.52 -13.84
CA LYS A 157 16.22 4.90 -14.08
C LYS A 157 16.84 5.06 -15.47
N GLU A 158 17.83 4.22 -15.81
CA GLU A 158 18.54 4.30 -17.09
C GLU A 158 17.59 4.05 -18.29
N ASN A 159 16.61 3.16 -18.15
CA ASN A 159 15.64 2.91 -19.21
C ASN A 159 14.60 4.03 -19.34
N MET A 160 14.15 4.60 -18.22
CA MET A 160 13.25 5.75 -18.24
C MET A 160 13.94 6.99 -18.80
N GLU A 161 15.21 7.21 -18.48
CA GLU A 161 15.98 8.33 -19.03
C GLU A 161 16.17 8.25 -20.55
N LYS A 162 16.33 7.04 -21.09
CA LYS A 162 16.42 6.81 -22.54
C LYS A 162 15.11 7.10 -23.28
N LYS A 163 13.96 6.78 -22.67
CA LYS A 163 12.65 6.84 -23.33
C LYS A 163 11.89 8.14 -23.07
N TRP A 164 12.02 8.69 -21.86
CA TRP A 164 11.18 9.78 -21.34
C TRP A 164 11.97 11.04 -20.97
N GLY A 165 13.28 11.09 -21.25
CA GLY A 165 14.13 12.26 -20.97
C GLY A 165 14.90 12.16 -19.65
N GLN A 166 15.92 12.99 -19.45
CA GLN A 166 16.89 12.86 -18.34
C GLN A 166 16.30 13.24 -16.96
N HIS A 167 17.03 12.88 -15.89
CA HIS A 167 16.75 13.24 -14.49
C HIS A 167 15.58 12.49 -13.85
N TRP A 168 15.49 11.18 -14.11
CA TRP A 168 14.57 10.33 -13.37
C TRP A 168 15.12 9.94 -12.01
N GLN A 169 14.28 10.07 -11.00
CA GLN A 169 14.49 9.51 -9.68
C GLN A 169 13.61 8.26 -9.55
N VAL A 170 14.22 7.16 -9.09
CA VAL A 170 13.54 5.87 -8.97
C VAL A 170 13.80 5.32 -7.57
N VAL A 171 12.71 4.99 -6.89
CA VAL A 171 12.74 4.35 -5.57
C VAL A 171 11.96 3.05 -5.64
N VAL A 172 12.61 1.98 -5.18
CA VAL A 172 12.04 0.64 -5.10
C VAL A 172 12.21 0.15 -3.67
N SER A 173 11.13 -0.32 -3.05
CA SER A 173 11.15 -0.82 -1.67
C SER A 173 10.16 -1.96 -1.49
N LYS A 174 10.45 -2.85 -0.53
CA LYS A 174 9.48 -3.83 -0.01
C LYS A 174 8.65 -3.27 1.15
N ALA A 175 9.17 -2.25 1.82
CA ALA A 175 8.48 -1.52 2.86
C ALA A 175 7.72 -0.34 2.26
N THR A 176 6.58 0.00 2.84
CA THR A 176 5.88 1.25 2.57
C THR A 176 6.70 2.43 3.10
N PHE A 177 6.69 3.54 2.37
CA PHE A 177 7.30 4.79 2.82
C PHE A 177 6.56 5.97 2.18
N GLY A 178 6.34 7.02 2.95
CA GLY A 178 5.74 8.26 2.47
C GLY A 178 6.75 9.06 1.64
N CYS A 179 6.27 9.75 0.59
CA CYS A 179 7.07 10.67 -0.19
C CYS A 179 6.30 11.97 -0.46
N SER A 180 7.02 13.09 -0.42
CA SER A 180 6.55 14.41 -0.86
C SER A 180 7.67 15.03 -1.66
N VAL A 181 7.50 15.12 -2.98
CA VAL A 181 8.56 15.50 -3.91
C VAL A 181 8.06 16.53 -4.90
N GLY A 182 8.92 17.46 -5.28
CA GLY A 182 8.70 18.32 -6.45
C GLY A 182 9.05 17.53 -7.71
N HIS A 183 8.16 17.53 -8.69
CA HIS A 183 8.36 16.82 -9.95
C HIS A 183 7.77 17.61 -11.12
N GLU A 184 8.21 17.29 -12.32
CA GLU A 184 7.63 17.81 -13.55
C GLU A 184 6.16 17.35 -13.70
N GLU A 185 5.32 18.19 -14.32
CA GLU A 185 3.91 17.87 -14.56
C GLU A 185 3.74 16.53 -15.30
N ASP A 186 2.77 15.73 -14.86
CA ASP A 186 2.44 14.41 -15.41
C ASP A 186 3.57 13.35 -15.41
N CYS A 187 4.74 13.65 -14.82
CA CYS A 187 5.90 12.77 -14.74
C CYS A 187 6.10 12.21 -13.33
N PHE A 188 5.02 11.81 -12.67
CA PHE A 188 5.03 11.12 -11.39
C PHE A 188 4.18 9.85 -11.46
N VAL A 189 4.74 8.74 -10.98
CA VAL A 189 4.00 7.49 -10.77
C VAL A 189 4.31 6.92 -9.40
N HIS A 190 3.26 6.40 -8.77
CA HIS A 190 3.35 5.65 -7.54
C HIS A 190 2.39 4.45 -7.64
N PHE A 191 2.94 3.25 -7.59
CA PHE A 191 2.17 2.02 -7.68
C PHE A 191 2.88 0.87 -6.96
N GLN A 192 2.13 -0.16 -6.65
CA GLN A 192 2.61 -1.41 -6.09
C GLN A 192 2.46 -2.52 -7.12
N TYR A 193 3.48 -3.39 -7.23
CA TYR A 193 3.42 -4.61 -8.02
C TYR A 193 4.11 -5.73 -7.25
N GLY A 194 3.35 -6.78 -6.93
CA GLY A 194 3.80 -7.84 -6.01
C GLY A 194 4.14 -7.27 -4.61
N PRO A 195 5.27 -7.69 -4.01
CA PRO A 195 5.71 -7.20 -2.70
C PRO A 195 6.46 -5.86 -2.77
N TYR A 196 6.55 -5.22 -3.94
CA TYR A 196 7.35 -4.03 -4.15
C TYR A 196 6.49 -2.78 -4.41
N LEU A 197 6.91 -1.69 -3.79
CA LEU A 197 6.46 -0.34 -4.03
C LEU A 197 7.40 0.36 -4.99
N TYR A 198 6.83 1.06 -5.98
CA TYR A 198 7.56 1.78 -7.01
C TYR A 198 7.15 3.25 -6.98
N ILE A 199 8.13 4.13 -6.79
CA ILE A 199 7.98 5.57 -6.97
C ILE A 199 8.98 5.99 -8.04
N LEU A 200 8.46 6.56 -9.13
CA LEU A 200 9.28 7.13 -10.19
C LEU A 200 8.79 8.53 -10.49
N TYR A 201 9.72 9.49 -10.52
CA TYR A 201 9.40 10.85 -10.88
C TYR A 201 10.55 11.54 -11.58
N ARG A 202 10.22 12.49 -12.44
CA ARG A 202 11.21 13.32 -13.14
C ARG A 202 11.35 14.67 -12.44
N THR A 203 12.59 15.08 -12.19
CA THR A 203 12.88 16.42 -11.68
C THR A 203 13.08 17.39 -12.84
N PRO A 204 12.54 18.62 -12.76
CA PRO A 204 12.80 19.65 -13.76
C PRO A 204 14.30 20.01 -13.80
N GLU A 205 14.77 20.47 -14.96
CA GLU A 205 16.12 21.05 -15.13
C GLU A 205 16.28 22.39 -14.38
#